data_AF-A0A8T7EXF4-F1
#
_entry.id   AF-A0A8T7EXF4-F1
#
_cell.length_a   1.000
_cell.length_b   1.000
_cell.length_c   1.000
_cell.angle_alpha   90.00
_cell.angle_beta   90.00
_cell.angle_gamma   90.00
#
_symmetry.space_group_name_H-M   'P 1'
#
loop_
_entity.id
_entity.type
_entity.pdbx_description
1 polymer ?
#
loop_
_entity_poly.entity_id
_entity_poly.type
_entity_poly.pdbx_seq_one_letter_code
_entity_poly.pdbx_strand_id
1 'polypeptide(L)'
;MPAHDGRDFAFARKFGLKVVPVIQPEGETFDGDTMTEAWPYEGVMINSGPFNGTPVTREKGRKNPAINAVIDWLEARGIGKEAVNYRLRDWLISRQRYWGSPIPVIYTQDGTIEPAPDDKLPVELPQDVEMTGYGNPLAQHETFVHTVDSQGRPARRETDTMDTFMCSSWYHLRYLSPGCDVAPFSADEAAYWLPVDTYTGGTEHATMHLLYTRWFNKALRDTGVFDDTFAEMKRHGRDPRELNEPMLRCAIRGRF
;
A
#
# COMPACT_ATOMS: atom_id res chain seq x y z
N MET A 1 -11.46 14.84 20.01
CA MET A 1 -11.05 15.34 21.35
C MET A 1 -10.51 16.76 21.22
N PRO A 2 -11.35 17.82 21.29
CA PRO A 2 -10.92 19.19 21.06
C PRO A 2 -9.72 19.63 21.91
N ALA A 3 -9.65 19.26 23.19
CA ALA A 3 -8.54 19.67 24.04
C ALA A 3 -7.18 19.03 23.65
N HIS A 4 -7.16 17.98 22.81
CA HIS A 4 -5.96 17.16 22.55
C HIS A 4 -5.69 16.88 21.06
N ASP A 5 -6.55 17.31 20.14
CA ASP A 5 -6.32 17.28 18.69
C ASP A 5 -6.50 18.70 18.12
N GLY A 6 -5.48 19.23 17.46
CA GLY A 6 -5.48 20.61 16.95
C GLY A 6 -6.57 20.90 15.90
N ARG A 7 -6.97 19.90 15.09
CA ARG A 7 -8.06 20.07 14.11
C ARG A 7 -9.39 20.15 14.83
N ASP A 8 -9.60 19.27 15.81
CA ASP A 8 -10.81 19.28 16.63
C ASP A 8 -10.90 20.55 17.48
N PHE A 9 -9.77 21.06 17.98
CA PHE A 9 -9.70 22.32 18.72
C PHE A 9 -10.12 23.51 17.85
N ALA A 10 -9.52 23.65 16.67
CA ALA A 10 -9.85 24.73 15.74
C ALA A 10 -11.33 24.66 15.33
N PHE A 11 -11.85 23.46 15.08
CA PHE A 11 -13.26 23.24 14.80
C PHE A 11 -14.14 23.66 15.98
N ALA A 12 -13.82 23.20 17.20
CA ALA A 12 -14.59 23.53 18.40
C ALA A 12 -14.61 25.04 18.66
N ARG A 13 -13.46 25.72 18.55
CA ARG A 13 -13.38 27.18 18.69
C ARG A 13 -14.19 27.92 17.65
N LYS A 14 -14.13 27.49 16.38
CA LYS A 14 -14.90 28.12 15.30
C LYS A 14 -16.41 28.02 15.49
N PHE A 15 -16.89 26.90 16.04
CA PHE A 15 -18.32 26.62 16.17
C PHE A 15 -18.85 26.77 17.60
N GLY A 16 -18.05 27.31 18.53
CA GLY A 16 -18.46 27.50 19.92
C GLY A 16 -18.77 26.19 20.66
N LEU A 17 -18.11 25.09 20.29
CA LEU A 17 -18.27 23.80 20.97
C LEU A 17 -17.39 23.74 22.22
N LYS A 18 -17.88 23.01 23.24
CA LYS A 18 -17.17 22.84 24.51
C LYS A 18 -15.83 22.14 24.31
N VAL A 19 -14.79 22.70 24.91
CA VAL A 19 -13.47 22.07 25.05
C VAL A 19 -13.35 21.51 26.46
N VAL A 20 -13.03 20.22 26.60
CA VAL A 20 -12.87 19.57 27.92
C VAL A 20 -11.50 18.91 27.99
N PRO A 21 -10.56 19.41 28.81
CA PRO A 21 -9.28 18.76 29.02
C PRO A 21 -9.48 17.49 29.84
N VAL A 22 -8.94 16.38 29.32
CA VAL A 22 -8.89 15.07 29.99
C VAL A 22 -7.45 14.60 30.22
N ILE A 23 -6.46 15.37 29.76
CA ILE A 23 -5.03 15.17 29.99
C ILE A 23 -4.43 16.55 30.29
N GLN A 24 -3.53 16.61 31.26
CA GLN A 24 -2.76 17.82 31.54
C GLN A 24 -1.34 17.46 32.00
N PRO A 25 -0.35 18.35 31.80
CA PRO A 25 0.97 18.21 32.40
C PRO A 25 0.88 18.06 33.93
N GLU A 26 1.84 17.34 34.49
CA GLU A 26 1.94 17.21 35.94
C GLU A 26 2.26 18.58 36.57
N GLY A 27 1.49 18.97 37.59
CA GLY A 27 1.63 20.27 38.26
C GLY A 27 0.95 21.46 37.56
N GLU A 28 0.35 21.27 36.39
CA GLU A 28 -0.45 22.30 35.71
C GLU A 28 -1.95 22.06 35.91
N THR A 29 -2.78 23.05 35.56
CA THR A 29 -4.25 22.89 35.56
C THR A 29 -4.80 23.51 34.30
N PHE A 30 -5.44 22.68 33.47
CA PHE A 30 -6.04 23.13 32.22
C PHE A 30 -7.51 23.48 32.38
N ASP A 31 -7.89 24.60 31.78
CA ASP A 31 -9.28 25.02 31.62
C ASP A 31 -9.61 25.16 30.13
N GLY A 32 -10.59 24.38 29.67
CA GLY A 32 -11.01 24.33 28.29
C GLY A 32 -11.50 25.66 27.74
N ASP A 33 -11.96 26.59 28.57
CA ASP A 33 -12.41 27.91 28.11
C ASP A 33 -11.24 28.84 27.77
N THR A 34 -10.12 28.69 28.48
CA THR A 34 -8.94 29.58 28.37
C THR A 34 -7.81 28.99 27.54
N MET A 35 -7.80 27.68 27.26
CA MET A 35 -6.82 27.05 26.37
C MET A 35 -6.71 27.81 25.04
N THR A 36 -5.48 28.11 24.62
CA THR A 36 -5.20 28.78 23.35
C THR A 36 -4.88 27.81 22.22
N GLU A 37 -4.47 26.59 22.57
CA GLU A 37 -4.16 25.50 21.66
C GLU A 37 -4.55 24.14 22.25
N ALA A 38 -4.63 23.11 21.39
CA ALA A 38 -4.76 21.75 21.86
C ALA A 38 -3.47 21.28 22.53
N TRP A 39 -3.58 20.46 23.58
CA TRP A 39 -2.46 19.79 24.21
C TRP A 39 -2.41 18.31 23.82
N PRO A 40 -1.63 17.95 22.80
CA PRO A 40 -1.62 16.59 22.26
C PRO A 40 -0.84 15.55 23.06
N TYR A 41 0.03 15.93 24.01
CA TYR A 41 1.05 15.00 24.52
C TYR A 41 1.30 15.09 26.01
N GLU A 42 1.45 13.91 26.64
CA GLU A 42 2.05 13.66 27.96
C GLU A 42 1.45 14.39 29.16
N GLY A 43 1.50 13.68 30.29
CA GLY A 43 0.99 14.16 31.56
C GLY A 43 0.16 13.09 32.24
N VAL A 44 -0.95 13.49 32.85
CA VAL A 44 -1.82 12.62 33.63
C VAL A 44 -3.27 12.76 33.19
N MET A 45 -4.01 11.65 33.22
CA MET A 45 -5.44 11.67 32.96
C MET A 45 -6.17 12.43 34.08
N ILE A 46 -7.03 13.36 33.68
CA ILE A 46 -7.95 14.10 34.54
C ILE A 46 -9.36 14.03 33.96
N ASN A 47 -10.40 14.36 34.74
CA ASN A 47 -11.79 14.34 34.27
C ASN A 47 -12.21 13.03 33.57
N SER A 48 -11.58 11.91 33.93
CA SER A 48 -11.66 10.61 33.25
C SER A 48 -12.13 9.49 34.17
N GLY A 49 -12.84 9.81 35.25
CA GLY A 49 -13.42 8.84 36.18
C GLY A 49 -12.38 7.89 36.79
N PRO A 50 -12.50 6.56 36.61
CA PRO A 50 -11.60 5.58 37.22
C PRO A 50 -10.16 5.66 36.70
N PHE A 51 -9.91 6.37 35.59
CA PHE A 51 -8.58 6.50 35.00
C PHE A 51 -7.81 7.72 35.51
N ASN A 52 -8.43 8.57 36.35
CA ASN A 52 -7.75 9.76 36.88
C ASN A 52 -6.43 9.41 37.57
N GLY A 53 -5.38 10.19 37.29
CA GLY A 53 -4.03 9.96 37.79
C GLY A 53 -3.20 8.95 36.98
N THR A 54 -3.79 8.29 35.98
CA THR A 54 -3.03 7.38 35.11
C THR A 54 -2.06 8.19 34.23
N PRO A 55 -0.76 7.85 34.19
CA PRO A 55 0.20 8.53 33.33
C PRO A 55 -0.07 8.32 31.84
N VAL A 56 0.09 9.39 31.06
CA VAL A 56 0.05 9.40 29.60
C VAL A 56 1.46 9.65 29.07
N THR A 57 1.97 8.75 28.23
CA THR A 57 3.31 8.85 27.61
C THR A 57 3.22 9.04 26.10
N ARG A 58 4.34 9.36 25.43
CA ARG A 58 4.42 9.37 23.95
C ARG A 58 4.40 8.00 23.28
N GLU A 59 4.44 6.92 24.07
CA GLU A 59 4.43 5.56 23.54
C GLU A 59 3.12 5.26 22.80
N LYS A 60 3.18 4.43 21.77
CA LYS A 60 2.02 4.04 20.96
C LYS A 60 1.38 2.75 21.47
N GLY A 61 0.06 2.65 21.33
CA GLY A 61 -0.69 1.45 21.70
C GLY A 61 -0.56 1.12 23.19
N ARG A 62 -0.57 -0.17 23.52
CA ARG A 62 -0.51 -0.67 24.91
C ARG A 62 0.76 -0.32 25.70
N LYS A 63 1.80 0.22 25.05
CA LYS A 63 2.98 0.73 25.75
C LYS A 63 2.70 2.02 26.53
N ASN A 64 1.62 2.74 26.20
CA ASN A 64 1.15 3.86 27.00
C ASN A 64 0.17 3.34 28.08
N PRO A 65 0.42 3.62 29.38
CA PRO A 65 -0.42 3.09 30.47
C PRO A 65 -1.89 3.50 30.39
N ALA A 66 -2.17 4.75 30.03
CA ALA A 66 -3.53 5.26 29.85
C ALA A 66 -4.25 4.57 28.68
N ILE A 67 -3.56 4.40 27.53
CA ILE A 67 -4.13 3.68 26.38
C ILE A 67 -4.42 2.23 26.76
N ASN A 68 -3.47 1.55 27.43
CA ASN A 68 -3.66 0.16 27.85
C ASN A 68 -4.86 -0.01 28.79
N ALA A 69 -4.93 0.81 29.85
CA ALA A 69 -6.02 0.74 30.83
C ALA A 69 -7.40 0.97 30.20
N VAL A 70 -7.51 1.93 29.26
CA VAL A 70 -8.77 2.21 28.57
C VAL A 70 -9.14 1.08 27.62
N ILE A 71 -8.17 0.49 26.89
CA ILE A 71 -8.43 -0.67 26.04
C ILE A 71 -8.97 -1.85 26.87
N ASP A 72 -8.30 -2.20 27.97
CA ASP A 72 -8.73 -3.31 28.85
C ASP A 72 -10.15 -3.08 29.38
N TRP A 73 -10.47 -1.84 29.75
CA TRP A 73 -11.78 -1.47 30.23
C TRP A 73 -12.88 -1.56 29.16
N LEU A 74 -12.57 -1.19 27.92
CA LEU A 74 -13.47 -1.29 26.76
C LEU A 74 -13.73 -2.76 26.40
N GLU A 75 -12.68 -3.58 26.38
CA GLU A 75 -12.75 -5.01 26.06
C GLU A 75 -13.55 -5.78 27.11
N ALA A 76 -13.29 -5.54 28.40
CA ALA A 76 -14.04 -6.17 29.49
C ALA A 76 -15.56 -5.88 29.47
N ARG A 77 -15.97 -4.81 28.79
CA ARG A 77 -17.37 -4.39 28.62
C ARG A 77 -17.97 -4.78 27.27
N GLY A 78 -17.17 -5.33 26.35
CA GLY A 78 -17.63 -5.69 25.00
C GLY A 78 -18.06 -4.50 24.14
N ILE A 79 -17.60 -3.27 24.46
CA ILE A 79 -17.95 -2.03 23.73
C ILE A 79 -16.80 -1.48 22.89
N GLY A 80 -15.67 -2.19 22.87
CA GLY A 80 -14.51 -1.86 22.05
C GLY A 80 -13.47 -2.96 22.11
N LYS A 81 -12.50 -2.89 21.19
CA LYS A 81 -11.33 -3.77 21.15
C LYS A 81 -10.15 -3.02 20.54
N GLU A 82 -8.94 -3.50 20.83
CA GLU A 82 -7.75 -2.98 20.17
C GLU A 82 -7.81 -3.19 18.64
N ALA A 83 -7.36 -2.19 17.89
CA ALA A 83 -7.21 -2.28 16.45
C ALA A 83 -5.92 -1.58 16.02
N VAL A 84 -5.13 -2.27 15.18
CA VAL A 84 -3.94 -1.70 14.55
C VAL A 84 -4.34 -1.05 13.23
N ASN A 85 -4.03 0.23 13.08
CA ASN A 85 -4.30 0.99 11.86
C ASN A 85 -3.00 1.44 11.19
N TYR A 86 -2.96 1.36 9.87
CA TYR A 86 -1.84 1.83 9.07
C TYR A 86 -2.23 3.13 8.37
N ARG A 87 -1.27 4.06 8.24
CA ARG A 87 -1.43 5.23 7.36
C ARG A 87 -1.34 4.84 5.89
N LEU A 88 -0.61 3.77 5.58
CA LEU A 88 -0.52 3.20 4.25
C LEU A 88 -1.92 2.79 3.78
N ARG A 89 -2.22 3.02 2.50
CA ARG A 89 -3.45 2.61 1.84
C ARG A 89 -3.11 1.65 0.72
N ASP A 90 -4.13 0.93 0.25
CA ASP A 90 -3.99 0.07 -0.92
C ASP A 90 -3.56 0.86 -2.16
N TRP A 91 -2.82 0.18 -3.03
CA TRP A 91 -2.31 0.77 -4.24
C TRP A 91 -3.39 0.75 -5.33
N LEU A 92 -3.86 1.94 -5.70
CA LEU A 92 -4.74 2.11 -6.85
C LEU A 92 -3.94 1.95 -8.15
N ILE A 93 -4.04 0.79 -8.79
CA ILE A 93 -3.30 0.47 -10.04
C ILE A 93 -4.05 0.86 -11.31
N SER A 94 -5.38 1.01 -11.28
CA SER A 94 -6.18 1.27 -12.46
C SER A 94 -6.01 2.70 -12.98
N ARG A 95 -5.86 2.87 -14.30
CA ARG A 95 -5.74 4.17 -14.96
C ARG A 95 -6.68 4.22 -16.17
N GLN A 96 -7.51 5.26 -16.20
CA GLN A 96 -8.35 5.62 -17.35
C GLN A 96 -7.52 6.33 -18.42
N ARG A 97 -6.49 5.65 -18.91
CA ARG A 97 -5.55 6.16 -19.92
C ARG A 97 -5.27 5.05 -20.92
N TYR A 98 -5.10 5.45 -22.18
CA TYR A 98 -4.75 4.51 -23.25
C TYR A 98 -3.34 3.96 -23.09
N TRP A 99 -2.33 4.82 -22.84
CA TRP A 99 -0.93 4.39 -22.86
C TRP A 99 -0.50 3.71 -21.56
N GLY A 100 -0.78 2.41 -21.47
CA GLY A 100 -0.39 1.53 -20.39
C GLY A 100 -0.65 0.07 -20.75
N SER A 101 -0.24 -0.87 -19.88
CA SER A 101 -0.57 -2.29 -20.08
C SER A 101 -2.05 -2.53 -19.79
N PRO A 102 -2.83 -3.12 -20.70
CA PRO A 102 -4.20 -3.54 -20.40
C PRO A 102 -4.25 -4.45 -19.17
N ILE A 103 -5.27 -4.27 -18.32
CA ILE A 103 -5.51 -5.15 -17.18
C ILE A 103 -6.17 -6.44 -17.72
N PRO A 104 -5.60 -7.64 -17.47
CA PRO A 104 -6.11 -8.90 -18.03
C PRO A 104 -7.32 -9.41 -17.25
N VAL A 105 -8.41 -8.63 -17.25
CA VAL A 105 -9.67 -8.93 -16.56
C VAL A 105 -10.82 -8.89 -17.55
N ILE A 106 -11.76 -9.81 -17.39
CA ILE A 106 -12.98 -9.93 -18.19
C ILE A 106 -14.19 -9.83 -17.25
N TYR A 107 -15.17 -9.04 -17.67
CA TYR A 107 -16.49 -8.89 -17.07
C TYR A 107 -17.49 -9.72 -17.86
N THR A 108 -18.06 -10.73 -17.21
CA THR A 108 -19.06 -11.63 -17.81
C THR A 108 -20.44 -10.97 -17.88
N GLN A 109 -21.36 -11.55 -18.66
CA GLN A 109 -22.75 -11.08 -18.73
C GLN A 109 -23.53 -11.24 -17.44
N ASP A 110 -23.19 -12.22 -16.59
CA ASP A 110 -23.84 -12.45 -15.31
C ASP A 110 -23.30 -11.54 -14.18
N GLY A 111 -22.37 -10.63 -14.51
CA GLY A 111 -21.81 -9.65 -13.58
C GLY A 111 -20.67 -10.17 -12.72
N THR A 112 -20.13 -11.35 -13.04
CA THR A 112 -18.91 -11.88 -12.40
C THR A 112 -17.65 -11.36 -13.10
N ILE A 113 -16.51 -11.53 -12.41
CA ILE A 113 -15.19 -11.08 -12.87
C ILE A 113 -14.28 -12.30 -12.94
N GLU A 114 -13.59 -12.47 -14.06
CA GLU A 114 -12.58 -13.52 -14.24
C GLU A 114 -11.30 -12.95 -14.87
N PRO A 115 -10.13 -13.57 -14.64
CA PRO A 115 -8.92 -13.20 -15.37
C PRO A 115 -9.04 -13.59 -16.85
N ALA A 116 -8.36 -12.87 -17.72
CA ALA A 116 -8.17 -13.32 -19.10
C ALA A 116 -7.42 -14.67 -19.10
N PRO A 117 -7.81 -15.64 -19.95
CA PRO A 117 -7.13 -16.93 -20.02
C PRO A 117 -5.64 -16.78 -20.40
N ASP A 118 -4.78 -17.64 -19.84
CA ASP A 118 -3.33 -17.60 -20.08
C ASP A 118 -2.96 -17.72 -21.58
N ASP A 119 -3.71 -18.52 -22.35
CA ASP A 119 -3.52 -18.68 -23.80
C ASP A 119 -3.98 -17.46 -24.62
N LYS A 120 -4.60 -16.48 -23.97
CA LYS A 120 -5.01 -15.19 -24.54
C LYS A 120 -4.12 -14.03 -24.08
N LEU A 121 -3.07 -14.31 -23.33
CA LEU A 121 -2.05 -13.32 -23.00
C LEU A 121 -1.00 -13.23 -24.14
N PRO A 122 -0.47 -12.03 -24.41
CA PRO A 122 -0.84 -10.75 -23.82
C PRO A 122 -2.18 -10.20 -24.35
N VAL A 123 -2.91 -9.46 -23.51
CA VAL A 123 -3.99 -8.59 -24.00
C VAL A 123 -3.33 -7.38 -24.67
N GLU A 124 -3.26 -7.41 -26.00
CA GLU A 124 -2.59 -6.37 -26.78
C GLU A 124 -3.35 -5.04 -26.77
N LEU A 125 -2.60 -3.95 -26.65
CA LEU A 125 -3.13 -2.61 -26.77
C LEU A 125 -3.40 -2.31 -28.26
N PRO A 126 -4.64 -1.95 -28.66
CA PRO A 126 -4.97 -1.64 -30.05
C PRO A 126 -4.20 -0.41 -30.52
N GLN A 127 -3.66 -0.42 -31.74
CA GLN A 127 -2.85 0.69 -32.26
C GLN A 127 -3.68 1.78 -32.95
N ASP A 128 -4.91 1.44 -33.34
CA ASP A 128 -5.87 2.22 -34.11
C ASP A 128 -6.89 2.95 -33.21
N VAL A 129 -6.41 3.61 -32.15
CA VAL A 129 -7.26 4.33 -31.20
C VAL A 129 -7.32 5.83 -31.49
N GLU A 130 -8.53 6.38 -31.50
CA GLU A 130 -8.76 7.82 -31.59
C GLU A 130 -8.57 8.51 -30.23
N MET A 131 -7.63 9.44 -30.15
CA MET A 131 -7.37 10.23 -28.94
C MET A 131 -8.24 11.49 -28.92
N THR A 132 -9.45 11.37 -28.37
CA THR A 132 -10.39 12.49 -28.28
C THR A 132 -9.99 13.54 -27.23
N GLY A 133 -9.13 13.17 -26.27
CA GLY A 133 -8.69 14.03 -25.16
C GLY A 133 -9.62 14.02 -23.94
N TYR A 134 -10.71 13.26 -23.98
CA TYR A 134 -11.67 13.12 -22.88
C TYR A 134 -12.12 11.66 -22.74
N GLY A 135 -12.31 11.22 -21.49
CA GLY A 135 -12.71 9.84 -21.17
C GLY A 135 -11.57 8.82 -21.35
N ASN A 136 -11.93 7.53 -21.26
CA ASN A 136 -11.00 6.43 -21.52
C ASN A 136 -11.11 6.00 -23.00
N PRO A 137 -10.06 6.19 -23.82
CA PRO A 137 -10.11 5.84 -25.25
C PRO A 137 -10.41 4.36 -25.52
N LEU A 138 -9.94 3.45 -24.65
CA LEU A 138 -10.18 2.01 -24.82
C LEU A 138 -11.65 1.63 -24.62
N ALA A 139 -12.39 2.40 -23.82
CA ALA A 139 -13.80 2.15 -23.59
C ALA A 139 -14.69 2.42 -24.81
N GLN A 140 -14.19 3.19 -25.79
CA GLN A 140 -14.87 3.52 -27.04
C GLN A 140 -14.46 2.57 -28.18
N HIS A 141 -13.47 1.71 -27.96
CA HIS A 141 -12.92 0.82 -28.98
C HIS A 141 -13.64 -0.54 -28.98
N GLU A 142 -14.74 -0.65 -29.72
CA GLU A 142 -15.64 -1.81 -29.68
C GLU A 142 -14.93 -3.16 -29.86
N THR A 143 -14.00 -3.27 -30.81
CA THR A 143 -13.26 -4.51 -31.09
C THR A 143 -12.27 -4.89 -29.99
N PHE A 144 -11.88 -3.93 -29.14
CA PHE A 144 -11.05 -4.21 -27.97
C PHE A 144 -11.91 -4.61 -26.77
N VAL A 145 -13.00 -3.88 -26.54
CA VAL A 145 -13.93 -4.10 -25.41
C VAL A 145 -14.60 -5.45 -25.51
N HIS A 146 -15.11 -5.83 -26.68
CA HIS A 146 -15.88 -7.06 -26.84
C HIS A 146 -14.96 -8.28 -26.89
N THR A 147 -15.26 -9.27 -26.05
CA THR A 147 -14.53 -10.54 -26.01
C THR A 147 -15.49 -11.67 -25.60
N VAL A 148 -14.93 -12.84 -25.30
CA VAL A 148 -15.68 -13.97 -24.74
C VAL A 148 -15.11 -14.36 -23.37
N ASP A 149 -15.97 -14.86 -22.50
CA ASP A 149 -15.56 -15.45 -21.22
C ASP A 149 -14.95 -16.85 -21.41
N SER A 150 -14.51 -17.45 -20.30
CA SER A 150 -13.96 -18.80 -20.22
C SER A 150 -14.90 -19.90 -20.72
N GLN A 151 -16.20 -19.62 -20.86
CA GLN A 151 -17.21 -20.52 -21.41
C GLN A 151 -17.57 -20.20 -22.86
N GLY A 152 -16.91 -19.23 -23.48
CA GLY A 152 -17.18 -18.79 -24.86
C GLY A 152 -18.41 -17.89 -25.02
N ARG A 153 -18.98 -17.40 -23.91
CA ARG A 153 -20.15 -16.49 -23.94
C ARG A 153 -19.68 -15.04 -24.10
N PRO A 154 -20.49 -14.13 -24.67
CA PRO A 154 -20.07 -12.75 -24.85
C PRO A 154 -19.73 -12.08 -23.52
N ALA A 155 -18.64 -11.31 -23.50
CA ALA A 155 -18.10 -10.64 -22.33
C ALA A 155 -17.42 -9.32 -22.70
N ARG A 156 -16.96 -8.57 -21.70
CA ARG A 156 -16.26 -7.29 -21.89
C ARG A 156 -14.91 -7.29 -21.19
N ARG A 157 -13.86 -6.81 -21.85
CA ARG A 157 -12.56 -6.59 -21.22
C ARG A 157 -12.59 -5.40 -20.25
N GLU A 158 -11.72 -5.43 -19.25
CA GLU A 158 -11.30 -4.21 -18.57
C GLU A 158 -10.66 -3.24 -19.57
N THR A 159 -11.05 -1.98 -19.46
CA THR A 159 -10.65 -0.91 -20.36
C THR A 159 -9.61 -0.01 -19.74
N ASP A 160 -9.45 -0.05 -18.42
CA ASP A 160 -8.36 0.63 -17.76
C ASP A 160 -7.02 -0.08 -17.98
N THR A 161 -5.95 0.69 -17.93
CA THR A 161 -4.58 0.21 -17.99
C THR A 161 -3.92 0.26 -16.62
N MET A 162 -2.86 -0.53 -16.43
CA MET A 162 -2.08 -0.52 -15.21
C MET A 162 -1.23 0.76 -15.10
N ASP A 163 -1.12 1.26 -13.87
CA ASP A 163 -0.21 2.31 -13.46
C ASP A 163 1.23 2.01 -13.87
N THR A 164 2.00 3.03 -14.26
CA THR A 164 3.36 2.85 -14.78
C THR A 164 4.33 2.24 -13.76
N PHE A 165 4.06 2.41 -12.47
CA PHE A 165 4.82 1.77 -11.40
C PHE A 165 4.69 0.24 -11.40
N MET A 166 3.68 -0.33 -12.06
CA MET A 166 3.57 -1.78 -12.25
C MET A 166 4.80 -2.32 -12.97
N CYS A 167 5.15 -1.74 -14.12
CA CYS A 167 6.31 -2.16 -14.90
C CYS A 167 7.63 -1.89 -14.17
N SER A 168 7.75 -0.73 -13.49
CA SER A 168 8.98 -0.38 -12.79
C SER A 168 9.19 -1.17 -11.49
N SER A 169 8.18 -1.86 -10.95
CA SER A 169 8.32 -2.61 -9.71
C SER A 169 9.13 -3.91 -9.85
N TRP A 170 9.34 -4.41 -11.08
CA TRP A 170 10.01 -5.70 -11.31
C TRP A 170 10.98 -5.72 -12.50
N TYR A 171 11.18 -4.60 -13.21
CA TYR A 171 12.09 -4.51 -14.36
C TYR A 171 13.52 -5.03 -14.10
N HIS A 172 14.04 -4.86 -12.87
CA HIS A 172 15.35 -5.35 -12.46
C HIS A 172 15.48 -6.87 -12.53
N LEU A 173 14.38 -7.60 -12.36
CA LEU A 173 14.32 -9.05 -12.55
C LEU A 173 14.35 -9.40 -14.05
N ARG A 174 13.62 -8.63 -14.87
CA ARG A 174 13.56 -8.86 -16.33
C ARG A 174 14.91 -8.64 -17.01
N TYR A 175 15.74 -7.72 -16.51
CA TYR A 175 17.07 -7.48 -17.06
C TYR A 175 17.98 -8.72 -17.06
N LEU A 176 17.73 -9.66 -16.15
CA LEU A 176 18.54 -10.88 -16.04
C LEU A 176 18.34 -11.81 -17.23
N SER A 177 17.19 -11.72 -17.91
CA SER A 177 16.82 -12.64 -19.00
C SER A 177 15.79 -12.02 -19.94
N PRO A 178 16.16 -10.95 -20.69
CA PRO A 178 15.22 -10.22 -21.53
C PRO A 178 14.60 -11.06 -22.66
N GLY A 179 15.28 -12.15 -23.06
CA GLY A 179 14.81 -13.10 -24.07
C GLY A 179 14.00 -14.29 -23.54
N CYS A 180 13.70 -14.36 -22.23
CA CYS A 180 12.86 -15.43 -21.68
C CYS A 180 11.39 -15.21 -22.07
N ASP A 181 10.80 -16.09 -22.87
CA ASP A 181 9.43 -15.99 -23.37
C ASP A 181 8.43 -16.89 -22.62
N VAL A 182 8.93 -17.86 -21.85
CA VAL A 182 8.12 -18.84 -21.10
C VAL A 182 7.84 -18.44 -19.64
N ALA A 183 8.54 -17.42 -19.12
CA ALA A 183 8.42 -16.96 -17.73
C ALA A 183 8.79 -15.47 -17.60
N PRO A 184 8.47 -14.81 -16.47
CA PRO A 184 8.89 -13.43 -16.23
C PRO A 184 10.41 -13.24 -16.31
N PHE A 185 11.19 -14.22 -15.82
CA PHE A 185 12.65 -14.28 -15.88
C PHE A 185 13.15 -15.73 -15.72
N SER A 186 14.40 -16.01 -16.10
CA SER A 186 15.08 -17.30 -15.90
C SER A 186 15.43 -17.52 -14.43
N ALA A 187 15.11 -18.70 -13.91
CA ALA A 187 15.42 -19.08 -12.54
C ALA A 187 16.93 -19.17 -12.27
N ASP A 188 17.71 -19.71 -13.22
CA ASP A 188 19.17 -19.82 -13.12
C ASP A 188 19.84 -18.44 -13.06
N GLU A 189 19.43 -17.52 -13.93
CA GLU A 189 19.96 -16.14 -13.96
C GLU A 189 19.58 -15.37 -12.70
N ALA A 190 18.33 -15.52 -12.24
CA ALA A 190 17.87 -14.93 -10.98
C ALA A 190 18.66 -15.45 -9.77
N ALA A 191 18.90 -16.76 -9.71
CA ALA A 191 19.65 -17.40 -8.64
C ALA A 191 21.13 -17.02 -8.63
N TYR A 192 21.68 -16.62 -9.77
CA TYR A 192 23.04 -16.12 -9.89
C TYR A 192 23.16 -14.65 -9.49
N TRP A 193 22.30 -13.78 -10.04
CA TRP A 193 22.48 -12.32 -9.93
C TRP A 193 21.79 -11.65 -8.74
N LEU A 194 20.70 -12.21 -8.21
CA LEU A 194 19.92 -11.56 -7.16
C LEU A 194 20.42 -11.93 -5.76
N PRO A 195 20.17 -11.10 -4.72
CA PRO A 195 19.55 -9.78 -4.78
C PRO A 195 20.48 -8.73 -5.39
N VAL A 196 19.94 -7.56 -5.75
CA VAL A 196 20.78 -6.46 -6.24
C VAL A 196 21.65 -5.92 -5.11
N ASP A 197 22.98 -5.97 -5.28
CA ASP A 197 23.94 -5.52 -4.26
C ASP A 197 23.83 -4.04 -3.93
N THR A 198 23.72 -3.18 -4.96
CA THR A 198 23.65 -1.73 -4.81
C THR A 198 22.72 -1.12 -5.84
N TYR A 199 21.62 -0.54 -5.35
CA TYR A 199 20.69 0.25 -6.14
C TYR A 199 20.98 1.74 -5.97
N THR A 200 21.11 2.48 -7.08
CA THR A 200 21.34 3.93 -7.06
C THR A 200 20.12 4.64 -7.64
N GLY A 201 19.56 5.61 -6.90
CA GLY A 201 18.37 6.36 -7.32
C GLY A 201 18.22 7.68 -6.56
N GLY A 202 17.25 8.50 -6.97
CA GLY A 202 16.93 9.76 -6.30
C GLY A 202 16.00 9.62 -5.10
N THR A 203 16.02 10.60 -4.20
CA THR A 203 15.16 10.62 -2.99
C THR A 203 13.68 10.69 -3.30
N GLU A 204 13.29 11.18 -4.47
CA GLU A 204 11.92 11.28 -4.96
C GLU A 204 11.20 9.92 -5.04
N HIS A 205 11.95 8.82 -5.11
CA HIS A 205 11.41 7.47 -5.25
C HIS A 205 11.24 6.71 -3.91
N ALA A 206 11.51 7.36 -2.77
CA ALA A 206 11.57 6.70 -1.46
C ALA A 206 10.24 6.06 -1.01
N THR A 207 9.10 6.71 -1.25
CA THR A 207 7.79 6.29 -0.72
C THR A 207 6.86 5.63 -1.74
N MET A 208 7.27 5.57 -3.01
CA MET A 208 6.50 4.96 -4.10
C MET A 208 7.28 3.81 -4.71
N HIS A 209 8.06 4.05 -5.77
CA HIS A 209 8.82 3.03 -6.50
C HIS A 209 9.58 2.04 -5.61
N LEU A 210 10.36 2.52 -4.62
CA LEU A 210 11.09 1.62 -3.74
C LEU A 210 10.18 0.79 -2.82
N LEU A 211 9.05 1.36 -2.39
CA LEU A 211 8.05 0.62 -1.61
C LEU A 211 7.34 -0.42 -2.48
N TYR A 212 6.92 -0.06 -3.69
CA TYR A 212 6.26 -0.95 -4.63
C TYR A 212 7.18 -2.08 -5.08
N THR A 213 8.44 -1.80 -5.38
CA THR A 213 9.46 -2.82 -5.72
C THR A 213 9.61 -3.86 -4.59
N ARG A 214 9.67 -3.41 -3.33
CA ARG A 214 9.74 -4.31 -2.16
C ARG A 214 8.46 -5.12 -1.99
N TRP A 215 7.30 -4.50 -2.18
CA TRP A 215 6.02 -5.19 -2.13
C TRP A 215 5.93 -6.25 -3.23
N PHE A 216 6.30 -5.90 -4.47
CA PHE A 216 6.26 -6.78 -5.63
C PHE A 216 7.18 -7.99 -5.44
N ASN A 217 8.41 -7.78 -4.97
CA ASN A 217 9.33 -8.86 -4.66
C ASN A 217 8.76 -9.85 -3.62
N LYS A 218 8.11 -9.34 -2.56
CA LYS A 218 7.47 -10.19 -1.55
C LYS A 218 6.23 -10.90 -2.11
N ALA A 219 5.45 -10.23 -2.96
CA ALA A 219 4.33 -10.85 -3.65
C ALA A 219 4.79 -12.01 -4.55
N LEU A 220 5.82 -11.82 -5.38
CA LEU A 220 6.40 -12.85 -6.23
C LEU A 220 6.95 -14.04 -5.43
N ARG A 221 7.55 -13.79 -4.26
CA ARG A 221 7.95 -14.85 -3.32
C ARG A 221 6.73 -15.62 -2.82
N ASP A 222 5.72 -14.92 -2.34
CA ASP A 222 4.57 -15.54 -1.66
C ASP A 222 3.61 -16.23 -2.64
N THR A 223 3.64 -15.88 -3.92
CA THR A 223 2.89 -16.55 -4.99
C THR A 223 3.68 -17.68 -5.69
N GLY A 224 4.89 -18.00 -5.23
CA GLY A 224 5.70 -19.11 -5.76
C GLY A 224 6.46 -18.81 -7.05
N VAL A 225 6.46 -17.56 -7.54
CA VAL A 225 7.20 -17.19 -8.77
C VAL A 225 8.71 -17.36 -8.61
N PHE A 226 9.23 -17.31 -7.38
CA PHE A 226 10.63 -17.57 -7.06
C PHE A 226 10.95 -19.03 -6.68
N ASP A 227 10.00 -19.97 -6.74
CA ASP A 227 10.25 -21.33 -6.23
C ASP A 227 11.40 -22.04 -6.96
N ASP A 228 11.43 -21.96 -8.30
CA ASP A 228 12.53 -22.49 -9.10
C ASP A 228 13.84 -21.74 -8.82
N THR A 229 13.79 -20.41 -8.69
CA THR A 229 14.96 -19.60 -8.29
C THR A 229 15.50 -20.05 -6.94
N PHE A 230 14.65 -20.35 -5.96
CA PHE A 230 15.08 -20.82 -4.64
C PHE A 230 15.66 -22.22 -4.67
N ALA A 231 15.13 -23.11 -5.51
CA ALA A 231 15.74 -24.42 -5.76
C ALA A 231 17.16 -24.25 -6.34
N GLU A 232 17.30 -23.33 -7.28
CA GLU A 232 18.57 -23.03 -7.94
C GLU A 232 19.61 -22.39 -7.01
N MET A 233 19.20 -21.41 -6.19
CA MET A 233 20.06 -20.84 -5.16
C MET A 233 20.60 -21.91 -4.21
N LYS A 234 19.74 -22.82 -3.74
CA LYS A 234 20.16 -23.93 -2.86
C LYS A 234 21.14 -24.87 -3.55
N ARG A 235 20.93 -25.19 -4.83
CA ARG A 235 21.84 -26.01 -5.65
C ARG A 235 23.24 -25.39 -5.69
N HIS A 236 23.32 -24.07 -5.71
CA HIS A 236 24.56 -23.30 -5.69
C HIS A 236 25.05 -22.91 -4.28
N GLY A 237 24.44 -23.45 -3.21
CA GLY A 237 24.86 -23.22 -1.82
C GLY A 237 24.50 -21.83 -1.25
N ARG A 238 23.58 -21.11 -1.90
CA ARG A 238 23.11 -19.79 -1.46
C ARG A 238 21.84 -19.89 -0.61
N ASP A 239 21.64 -18.93 0.29
CA ASP A 239 20.45 -18.88 1.14
C ASP A 239 19.32 -18.08 0.46
N PRO A 240 18.17 -18.70 0.15
CA PRO A 240 17.02 -18.00 -0.43
C PRO A 240 16.51 -16.80 0.38
N ARG A 241 16.80 -16.75 1.70
CA ARG A 241 16.42 -15.62 2.54
C ARG A 241 17.13 -14.32 2.16
N GLU A 242 18.21 -14.39 1.39
CA GLU A 242 18.86 -13.23 0.76
C GLU A 242 17.89 -12.45 -0.13
N LEU A 243 16.87 -13.10 -0.72
CA LEU A 243 15.84 -12.46 -1.57
C LEU A 243 14.64 -11.91 -0.80
N ASN A 244 14.69 -11.83 0.54
CA ASN A 244 13.63 -11.16 1.29
C ASN A 244 13.54 -9.67 0.99
N GLU A 245 14.64 -9.05 0.60
CA GLU A 245 14.69 -7.68 0.09
C GLU A 245 15.32 -7.68 -1.31
N PRO A 246 14.73 -6.97 -2.29
CA PRO A 246 15.22 -6.99 -3.67
C PRO A 246 16.57 -6.28 -3.83
N MET A 247 16.90 -5.37 -2.90
CA MET A 247 18.08 -4.49 -2.96
C MET A 247 18.76 -4.49 -1.58
N LEU A 248 20.04 -4.86 -1.51
CA LEU A 248 20.79 -4.91 -0.24
C LEU A 248 21.22 -3.52 0.25
N ARG A 249 21.59 -2.64 -0.69
CA ARG A 249 22.00 -1.26 -0.40
C ARG A 249 21.31 -0.31 -1.36
N CYS A 250 20.65 0.71 -0.82
CA CYS A 250 20.12 1.82 -1.61
C CYS A 250 21.00 3.06 -1.41
N ALA A 251 21.79 3.40 -2.43
CA ALA A 251 22.54 4.64 -2.51
C ALA A 251 21.61 5.75 -3.03
N ILE A 252 20.83 6.34 -2.11
CA ILE A 252 19.90 7.41 -2.43
C ILE A 252 20.66 8.73 -2.51
N ARG A 253 20.67 9.37 -3.69
CA ARG A 253 21.27 10.69 -3.90
C ARG A 253 20.18 11.75 -3.85
N GLY A 254 20.33 12.73 -2.96
CA GLY A 254 19.49 13.92 -2.91
C GLY A 254 20.35 15.15 -2.64
N ARG A 255 20.00 16.30 -3.22
CA ARG A 255 20.56 17.58 -2.78
C ARG A 255 19.96 17.89 -1.42
N PHE A 256 20.80 18.03 -0.41
CA PHE A 256 20.49 18.83 0.79
C PHE A 256 20.89 20.27 0.52
#